data_AF-D6Z621-F1
#
_entry.id   AF-D6Z621-F1
#
_cell.length_a   1.000
_cell.length_b   1.000
_cell.length_c   1.000
_cell.angle_alpha   90.00
_cell.angle_beta   90.00
_cell.angle_gamma   90.00
#
_symmetry.space_group_name_H-M   'P 1'
#
loop_
_entity.id
_entity.type
_entity.pdbx_description
1 polymer ?
#
loop_
_entity_poly.entity_id
_entity_poly.type
_entity_poly.pdbx_seq_one_letter_code
_entity_poly.pdbx_strand_id
1 'polypeptide(L)' 'MGDSGKKKDKEQAAAKGLCKLVKGGLLADSPEQYRELVNNPRFVCRKCGRVANREENLCRPTGL' A
#
# COMPACT_ATOMS: atom_id res chain seq x y z
N MET A 1 -10.61 -28.42 -24.00
CA MET A 1 -9.74 -27.35 -24.53
C MET A 1 -10.35 -26.02 -24.11
N GLY A 2 -9.73 -25.01 -23.50
CA GLY A 2 -8.50 -24.80 -22.73
C GLY A 2 -8.88 -23.77 -21.64
N ASP A 3 -8.36 -23.86 -20.42
CA ASP A 3 -7.09 -23.26 -19.96
C ASP A 3 -7.03 -21.73 -20.03
N SER A 4 -6.45 -21.17 -18.96
CA SER A 4 -6.03 -19.77 -18.72
C SER A 4 -7.06 -18.89 -17.98
N GLY A 5 -6.87 -18.44 -16.74
CA GLY A 5 -5.66 -18.30 -15.94
C GLY A 5 -5.52 -16.86 -15.43
N LYS A 6 -5.23 -16.71 -14.13
CA LYS A 6 -4.92 -15.49 -13.34
C LYS A 6 -6.13 -14.75 -12.76
N LYS A 7 -6.50 -15.07 -11.51
CA LYS A 7 -5.92 -14.50 -10.27
C LYS A 7 -5.82 -12.98 -10.35
N LYS A 8 -6.64 -12.29 -9.56
CA LYS A 8 -6.15 -11.39 -8.51
C LYS A 8 -7.38 -10.93 -7.75
N ASP A 9 -7.52 -11.50 -6.57
CA ASP A 9 -8.41 -11.13 -5.49
C ASP A 9 -8.31 -9.61 -5.25
N LYS A 10 -9.11 -8.85 -5.99
CA LYS A 10 -9.26 -7.39 -5.90
C LYS A 10 -9.97 -6.96 -4.60
N GLU A 11 -10.47 -7.94 -3.87
CA GLU A 11 -11.21 -7.81 -2.64
C GLU A 11 -10.30 -8.33 -1.53
N GLN A 12 -10.08 -7.54 -0.46
CA GLN A 12 -9.34 -7.86 0.77
C GLN A 12 -7.96 -7.19 0.98
N ALA A 13 -7.84 -5.88 0.70
CA ALA A 13 -6.86 -5.04 1.40
C ALA A 13 -7.52 -3.94 2.26
N ALA A 14 -8.83 -3.73 2.15
CA ALA A 14 -9.52 -2.63 2.83
C ALA A 14 -9.75 -2.87 4.33
N ALA A 15 -9.85 -4.12 4.79
CA ALA A 15 -10.25 -4.43 6.17
C ALA A 15 -9.08 -4.67 7.15
N LYS A 16 -7.86 -4.92 6.65
CA LYS A 16 -6.67 -5.12 7.48
C LYS A 16 -5.70 -3.98 7.17
N GLY A 17 -5.68 -2.96 8.02
CA GLY A 17 -4.98 -1.69 7.77
C GLY A 17 -3.63 -1.85 7.08
N LEU A 18 -3.39 -0.99 6.08
CA LEU A 18 -2.22 -0.93 5.18
C LEU A 18 -0.86 -1.10 5.89
N CYS A 19 -0.80 -0.79 7.18
CA CYS A 19 0.32 -1.06 8.09
C CYS A 19 0.82 -2.52 8.02
N LYS A 20 -0.07 -3.51 7.88
CA LYS A 20 0.32 -4.93 7.77
C LYS A 20 1.02 -5.24 6.46
N LEU A 21 0.64 -4.57 5.38
CA LEU A 21 1.27 -4.71 4.07
C LEU A 21 2.69 -4.12 4.07
N VAL A 22 2.89 -2.99 4.75
CA VAL A 22 4.24 -2.43 4.96
C VAL A 22 5.11 -3.37 5.79
N LYS A 23 4.58 -3.92 6.89
CA LYS A 23 5.30 -4.92 7.71
C LYS A 23 5.64 -6.19 6.93
N GLY A 24 4.80 -6.58 5.97
CA GLY A 24 5.04 -7.71 5.08
C GLY A 24 6.00 -7.39 3.91
N GLY A 25 6.59 -6.20 3.88
CA GLY A 25 7.54 -5.81 2.84
C GLY A 25 6.90 -5.32 1.55
N LEU A 26 5.58 -5.37 1.37
CA LEU A 26 4.91 -5.03 0.10
C LEU A 26 5.24 -3.61 -0.39
N LEU A 27 5.43 -2.66 0.53
CA LEU A 27 5.83 -1.30 0.16
C LEU A 27 7.22 -1.24 -0.47
N ALA A 28 8.16 -2.05 0.01
CA ALA A 28 9.53 -2.11 -0.51
C ALA A 28 9.63 -3.03 -1.74
N ASP A 29 8.89 -4.14 -1.75
CA ASP A 29 8.91 -5.16 -2.80
C ASP A 29 8.09 -4.74 -4.03
N SER A 30 7.00 -3.99 -3.82
CA SER A 30 6.07 -3.59 -4.87
C SER A 30 5.40 -2.25 -4.56
N PRO A 31 6.17 -1.14 -4.55
CA PRO A 31 5.65 0.20 -4.29
C PRO A 31 4.53 0.60 -5.26
N GLU A 32 4.57 0.09 -6.50
CA GLU A 32 3.53 0.33 -7.50
C GLU A 32 2.19 -0.30 -7.14
N GLN A 33 2.17 -1.54 -6.65
CA GLN A 33 0.93 -2.15 -6.18
C GLN A 33 0.44 -1.43 -4.92
N TYR A 34 1.36 -1.02 -4.05
CA TYR A 34 1.04 -0.28 -2.84
C TYR A 34 0.40 1.08 -3.15
N ARG A 35 0.87 1.79 -4.19
CA ARG A 35 0.31 3.09 -4.59
C ARG A 35 -1.13 2.97 -5.12
N GLU A 36 -1.49 1.85 -5.74
CA GLU A 36 -2.85 1.63 -6.24
C GLU A 36 -3.85 1.33 -5.12
N LEU A 37 -3.36 0.90 -3.95
CA LEU A 37 -4.20 0.68 -2.76
C LEU A 37 -4.60 1.97 -2.05
N VAL A 38 -3.95 3.09 -2.37
CA VAL A 38 -4.15 4.36 -1.68
C VAL A 38 -4.39 5.46 -2.71
N ASN A 39 -5.51 6.15 -2.62
CA ASN A 39 -5.82 7.21 -3.57
C ASN A 39 -4.87 8.41 -3.37
N ASN A 40 -4.11 8.76 -4.41
CA ASN A 40 -3.11 9.85 -4.43
C ASN A 40 -2.08 9.80 -3.27
N PRO A 41 -1.25 8.75 -3.19
CA PRO A 41 -0.27 8.62 -2.13
C PRO A 41 0.91 9.56 -2.39
N ARG A 42 1.07 10.59 -1.56
CA ARG A 42 2.18 11.55 -1.68
C ARG A 42 3.26 11.32 -0.62
N PHE A 43 2.86 10.81 0.54
CA PHE A 43 3.75 10.65 1.68
C PHE A 43 3.49 9.32 2.38
N VAL A 44 4.56 8.67 2.84
CA VAL A 44 4.51 7.51 3.74
C VAL A 44 5.19 7.83 5.06
N CYS A 45 4.64 7.33 6.16
CA CYS A 45 5.26 7.45 7.46
C CYS A 45 6.33 6.38 7.63
N ARG A 46 7.61 6.77 7.71
CA ARG A 46 8.72 5.82 7.93
C ARG A 46 8.63 5.07 9.26
N LYS A 47 7.88 5.60 10.23
CA LYS A 47 7.72 4.99 11.56
C LYS A 47 6.62 3.93 11.60
N CYS A 48 5.44 4.22 11.03
CA CYS A 48 4.25 3.37 11.19
C CYS A 48 3.68 2.83 9.87
N GLY A 49 4.23 3.23 8.72
CA GLY A 49 3.79 2.76 7.41
C GLY A 49 2.43 3.32 6.96
N ARG A 50 1.88 4.33 7.64
CA ARG A 50 0.68 5.03 7.15
C ARG A 50 1.01 5.81 5.90
N VAL A 51 0.11 5.80 4.93
CA VAL A 51 0.23 6.60 3.71
C VAL A 51 -0.87 7.63 3.67
N ALA A 52 -0.50 8.84 3.28
CA ALA A 52 -1.41 9.97 3.17
C ALA A 52 -1.03 10.85 1.97
N ASN A 53 -2.00 11.63 1.50
CA ASN A 53 -1.79 12.67 0.51
C ASN A 53 -1.17 13.95 1.12
N ARG A 54 -1.13 14.07 2.45
CA ARG A 54 -0.54 15.19 3.19
C ARG A 54 0.39 14.70 4.29
N GLU A 55 1.51 15.37 4.42
CA GLU A 55 2.52 15.09 5.44
C GLU A 55 2.03 15.33 6.87
N GLU A 56 1.14 16.32 7.07
CA GLU A 56 0.56 16.71 8.37
C GLU A 56 -0.20 15.57 9.08
N ASN A 57 -0.67 14.58 8.31
CA ASN A 57 -1.40 13.42 8.82
C ASN A 57 -0.47 12.28 9.30
N LEU A 58 0.85 12.46 9.19
CA LEU A 58 1.85 11.42 9.42
C LEU A 58 2.81 11.81 10.54
N CYS A 59 3.21 10.83 11.36
CA CYS A 59 4.15 11.07 12.45
C CYS A 59 5.57 11.41 11.97
N ARG A 60 6.02 10.75 10.88
CA ARG A 60 7.34 10.92 10.24
C ARG A 60 7.21 10.74 8.72
N PRO A 61 6.60 11.71 8.03
CA PRO A 61 6.38 11.65 6.58
C PRO A 61 7.70 11.57 5.80
N THR A 62 7.66 10.86 4.68
CA THR A 62 8.67 10.88 3.62
C THR A 62 7.97 10.80 2.28
N GLY A 63 8.53 11.43 1.26
CA GLY A 63 8.03 11.29 -0.10
C GLY A 63 8.09 9.83 -0.52
N LEU A 64 7.00 9.37 -1.15
CA LEU A 64 6.94 8.10 -1.87
C LEU A 64 7.53 8.25 -3.28
#